data_AF-A0A651DIE8-F1
#
_entry.id   AF-A0A651DIE8-F1
#
_cell.length_a   1.000
_cell.length_b   1.000
_cell.length_c   1.000
_cell.angle_alpha   90.00
_cell.angle_beta   90.00
_cell.angle_gamma   90.00
#
_symmetry.space_group_name_H-M   'P 1'
#
loop_
_entity.id
_entity.type
_entity.pdbx_description
1 polymer ?
#
loop_
_entity_poly.entity_id
_entity_poly.type
_entity_poly.pdbx_seq_one_letter_code
_entity_poly.pdbx_strand_id
1 'polypeptide(L)' 'WWVEIVTQNPGCTYYFGPFLSSTDAKVALKGYVEDLEVEGAQGILVNVKRCKPGTLTIPEDLGERIDRKVKPAFSGQI' A
#
# COMPACT_ATOMS: atom_id res chain seq x y z
N TRP A 1 13.36 -4.36 2.73
CA TRP A 1 12.92 -2.96 2.90
C TRP A 1 11.81 -2.67 1.92
N TRP A 2 10.91 -1.78 2.27
CA TRP A 2 9.79 -1.39 1.41
C TRP A 2 9.67 0.13 1.40
N VAL A 3 9.28 0.65 0.25
CA VAL A 3 8.87 2.04 0.07
C VAL A 3 7.35 2.07 0.17
N GLU A 4 6.83 2.76 1.16
CA GLU A 4 5.41 3.13 1.28
C GLU A 4 5.24 4.53 0.70
N ILE A 5 4.33 4.69 -0.25
CA ILE A 5 3.95 5.98 -0.83
C ILE A 5 2.46 6.18 -0.62
N VAL A 6 2.08 7.26 0.03
CA VAL A 6 0.69 7.65 0.26
C VAL A 6 0.40 8.90 -0.56
N THR A 7 -0.63 8.86 -1.39
CA THR A 7 -1.10 9.99 -2.20
C THR A 7 -2.43 10.48 -1.65
N GLN A 8 -2.69 11.78 -1.71
CA GLN A 8 -3.95 12.39 -1.24
C GLN A 8 -5.00 12.48 -2.34
N ASN A 9 -4.60 12.79 -3.59
CA ASN A 9 -5.52 12.89 -4.72
C ASN A 9 -4.87 12.34 -6.00
N PRO A 10 -5.37 11.23 -6.58
CA PRO A 10 -6.31 10.29 -5.95
C PRO A 10 -5.72 9.70 -4.66
N GLY A 11 -6.59 9.38 -3.69
CA GLY A 11 -6.18 8.79 -2.41
C GLY A 11 -5.77 7.33 -2.58
N CYS A 12 -4.48 7.02 -2.43
CA CYS A 12 -3.94 5.67 -2.59
C CYS A 12 -2.70 5.45 -1.73
N THR A 13 -2.50 4.23 -1.23
CA THR A 13 -1.24 3.79 -0.62
C THR A 13 -0.59 2.69 -1.45
N TYR A 14 0.66 2.91 -1.84
CA TYR A 14 1.48 2.00 -2.63
C TYR A 14 2.66 1.45 -1.82
N TYR A 15 2.96 0.17 -1.98
CA TYR A 15 4.14 -0.48 -1.41
C TYR A 15 5.03 -1.06 -2.52
N PHE A 16 6.24 -0.54 -2.64
CA PHE A 16 7.25 -1.01 -3.59
C PHE A 16 8.39 -1.75 -2.87
N GLY A 17 8.79 -2.89 -3.43
CA GLY A 17 9.83 -3.75 -2.86
C GLY A 17 9.57 -5.25 -3.12
N PRO A 18 10.21 -6.16 -2.36
CA PRO A 18 11.18 -5.88 -1.31
C PRO A 18 12.57 -5.50 -1.85
N PHE A 19 13.22 -4.53 -1.20
CA PHE A 19 14.61 -4.14 -1.43
C PHE A 19 15.55 -4.80 -0.41
N LEU A 20 16.79 -5.07 -0.84
CA LEU A 20 17.82 -5.64 0.02
C LEU A 20 18.26 -4.67 1.12
N SER A 21 18.46 -3.39 0.78
CA SER A 21 18.82 -2.33 1.73
C SER A 21 17.85 -1.13 1.69
N SER A 22 17.93 -0.26 2.70
CA SER A 22 17.20 1.02 2.71
C SER A 22 17.74 1.99 1.68
N THR A 23 19.03 1.89 1.35
CA THR A 23 19.67 2.71 0.31
C THR A 23 19.10 2.36 -1.05
N ASP A 24 19.00 1.08 -1.41
CA ASP A 24 18.41 0.65 -2.70
C ASP A 24 16.97 1.14 -2.82
N ALA A 25 16.19 1.02 -1.74
CA ALA A 25 14.83 1.52 -1.66
C ALA A 25 14.74 3.04 -1.91
N LYS A 26 15.66 3.82 -1.32
CA LYS A 26 15.71 5.29 -1.51
C LYS A 26 16.19 5.70 -2.91
N VAL A 27 17.04 4.90 -3.54
CA VAL A 27 17.46 5.14 -4.94
C VAL A 27 16.27 4.91 -5.87
N ALA A 28 15.55 3.80 -5.71
CA ALA A 28 14.36 3.49 -6.51
C ALA A 28 13.17 4.43 -6.23
N LEU A 29 13.03 4.90 -4.98
CA LEU A 29 11.97 5.82 -4.54
C LEU A 29 11.78 7.00 -5.48
N LYS A 30 12.87 7.59 -5.99
CA LYS A 30 12.79 8.78 -6.83
C LYS A 30 11.94 8.55 -8.08
N GLY A 31 12.20 7.45 -8.80
CA GLY A 31 11.45 7.11 -10.01
C GLY A 31 9.96 6.91 -9.72
N TYR A 32 9.61 6.26 -8.60
CA TYR A 32 8.20 6.07 -8.24
C TYR A 32 7.48 7.38 -7.93
N VAL A 33 8.16 8.33 -7.27
CA VAL A 33 7.58 9.65 -7.00
C VAL A 33 7.43 10.44 -8.30
N GLU A 34 8.45 10.44 -9.15
CA GLU A 34 8.42 11.13 -10.44
C GLU A 34 7.26 10.61 -11.32
N ASP A 35 7.09 9.29 -11.41
CA ASP A 35 5.98 8.68 -12.15
C ASP A 35 4.62 9.12 -11.60
N LEU A 36 4.43 9.08 -10.27
CA LEU A 36 3.18 9.48 -9.62
C LEU A 36 2.88 10.98 -9.79
N GLU A 37 3.91 11.84 -9.73
CA GLU A 37 3.76 13.28 -10.00
C GLU A 37 3.35 13.53 -11.45
N VAL A 38 3.93 12.80 -12.41
CA VAL A 38 3.58 12.90 -13.84
C VAL A 38 2.16 12.41 -14.12
N GLU A 39 1.71 11.37 -13.41
CA GLU A 39 0.32 10.89 -13.45
C GLU A 39 -0.68 11.86 -12.78
N GLY A 40 -0.18 12.93 -12.14
CA GLY A 40 -0.99 13.97 -11.51
C GLY A 40 -1.39 13.66 -10.07
N ALA A 41 -0.73 12.70 -9.40
CA ALA A 41 -0.97 12.44 -7.99
C ALA A 41 -0.49 13.61 -7.13
N GLN A 42 -1.30 13.99 -6.14
CA GLN A 42 -1.03 15.12 -5.26
C GLN A 42 -0.87 14.67 -3.81
N GLY A 43 -0.12 15.47 -3.02
CA GLY A 43 0.04 15.26 -1.59
C GLY A 43 0.80 13.98 -1.25
N ILE A 44 1.84 13.68 -2.03
CA ILE A 44 2.65 12.46 -1.92
C ILE A 44 3.49 12.46 -0.64
N LEU A 45 3.33 11.43 0.19
CA LEU A 45 4.10 11.15 1.39
C LEU A 45 4.85 9.84 1.22
N VAL A 46 6.12 9.81 1.61
CA VAL A 46 7.00 8.66 1.37
C VAL A 46 7.63 8.18 2.66
N ASN A 47 7.70 6.85 2.82
CA ASN A 47 8.28 6.24 4.00
C ASN A 47 9.04 4.95 3.63
N VAL A 48 10.29 4.85 4.06
CA VAL A 48 11.12 3.66 3.81
C VAL A 48 11.23 2.87 5.11
N LYS A 49 10.59 1.70 5.16
CA LYS A 49 10.50 0.89 6.38
C LYS A 49 10.80 -0.59 6.14
N ARG A 50 11.12 -1.30 7.22
CA ARG A 50 11.13 -2.77 7.23
C ARG A 50 9.73 -3.25 7.59
N CYS A 51 9.02 -3.82 6.63
CA CYS A 51 7.72 -4.44 6.82
C CYS A 51 7.52 -5.61 5.83
N LYS A 52 6.34 -6.24 5.88
CA LYS A 52 5.85 -7.19 4.88
C LYS A 52 4.39 -6.85 4.60
N PRO A 53 4.10 -6.00 3.60
CA PRO A 53 2.73 -5.56 3.32
C PRO A 53 1.87 -6.75 2.87
N GLY A 54 0.62 -6.80 3.34
CA GLY A 54 -0.36 -7.80 2.91
C GLY A 54 -1.01 -7.46 1.57
N THR A 55 -0.96 -6.20 1.16
CA THR A 55 -1.49 -5.69 -0.12
C THR A 55 -0.58 -4.57 -0.61
N LEU A 56 -0.29 -4.56 -1.91
CA LEU A 56 0.69 -3.62 -2.48
C LEU A 56 0.09 -2.29 -2.93
N THR A 57 -1.20 -2.28 -3.29
CA THR A 57 -1.92 -1.08 -3.69
C THR A 57 -3.25 -1.04 -2.95
N ILE A 58 -3.45 0.00 -2.15
CA ILE A 58 -4.62 0.18 -1.30
C ILE A 58 -5.28 1.51 -1.69
N PRO A 59 -6.36 1.50 -2.49
CA PRO A 59 -7.10 2.72 -2.79
C PRO A 59 -7.88 3.20 -1.56
N GLU A 60 -7.82 4.50 -1.27
CA GLU A 60 -8.57 5.14 -0.17
C GLU A 60 -10.07 5.24 -0.51
N ASP A 61 -10.40 5.43 -1.79
CA ASP A 61 -11.77 5.62 -2.30
C ASP A 61 -12.62 4.33 -2.30
N LEU A 62 -12.00 3.17 -2.13
CA LEU A 62 -12.70 1.89 -2.05
C LEU A 62 -13.09 1.56 -0.61
N GLY A 63 -13.94 2.43 -0.06
CA GLY A 63 -14.60 2.21 1.22
C GLY A 63 -15.12 0.78 1.34
N GLU A 64 -14.73 0.12 2.43
CA GLU A 64 -15.24 -1.16 2.91
C GLU A 64 -15.00 -2.38 1.98
N ARG A 65 -13.77 -2.92 1.99
CA ARG A 65 -13.70 -4.37 2.25
C ARG A 65 -14.09 -4.59 3.71
N ILE A 66 -15.40 -4.62 3.95
CA ILE A 66 -15.98 -5.34 5.08
C ILE A 66 -15.38 -6.75 5.03
N ASP A 67 -14.34 -6.98 5.82
CA ASP A 67 -14.00 -8.30 6.32
C ASP A 67 -15.19 -8.78 7.14
N ARG A 68 -16.25 -9.22 6.46
CA ARG A 68 -17.24 -10.12 7.03
C ARG A 68 -16.44 -11.36 7.38
N LYS A 69 -15.90 -11.40 8.59
CA LYS A 69 -15.65 -12.63 9.32
C LYS A 69 -17.01 -13.33 9.39
N VAL A 70 -17.35 -14.06 8.33
CA VAL A 70 -18.41 -15.05 8.36
C VAL A 70 -17.94 -16.08 9.37
N LYS A 71 -18.41 -15.93 10.62
CA LYS A 71 -18.28 -17.00 11.60
C LYS A 71 -19.03 -18.20 10.98
N PRO A 72 -18.39 -19.36 10.78
CA PRO A 72 -19.15 -20.53 10.41
C PRO A 72 -20.06 -20.83 11.61
N ALA A 73 -21.36 -20.60 11.45
CA ALA A 73 -22.35 -21.19 12.34
C ALA A 73 -22.37 -22.68 12.00
N PHE A 74 -21.50 -23.45 12.67
CA PHE A 74 -21.73 -24.88 12.82
C PHE A 74 -23.00 -25.02 13.67
N SER A 75 -24.13 -25.10 12.99
CA SER A 75 -25.35 -25.65 13.57
C SER A 75 -25.07 -27.13 13.79
N GLY A 76 -24.64 -27.48 14.99
CA GLY A 76 -24.86 -28.82 15.49
C GLY A 76 -26.37 -29.09 15.45
N GLN A 77 -26.73 -30.25 14.92
CA GLN A 77 -27.93 -31.05 15.18
C GLN A 77 -28.54 -31.59 13.88
N ILE A 78 -28.26 -32.86 13.59
CA ILE A 78 -29.21 -33.99 13.69
C ILE A 78 -28.41 -35.29 13.91
#